data_AF-B4S650-F1
#
_entry.id   AF-B4S650-F1
#
_cell.length_a   1.000
_cell.length_b   1.000
_cell.length_c   1.000
_cell.angle_alpha   90.00
_cell.angle_beta   90.00
_cell.angle_gamma   90.00
#
_symmetry.space_group_name_H-M   'P 1'
#
loop_
_entity.id
_entity.type
_entity.pdbx_description
1 polymer ?
#
loop_
_entity_poly.entity_id
_entity_poly.type
_entity_poly.pdbx_seq_one_letter_code
_entity_poly.pdbx_strand_id
1 'polypeptide(L)'
;MGYSHAVRQSVLKKVLPPEGRSISEVSRETGVNEQTIRNWIKRSKTGILADGNQDSCPRFLTPKEKYQLVVEAAGIDDEQLGGFLRERGLHSEHITIWDQELRDMIDNKNDQQDKENKALKKKVKELEKELQRKEKALAEAAALLVLKKKLDALTREHEDD
;
A
#
# COMPACT_ATOMS: atom_id res chain seq x y z
N MET A 1 -20.74 -16.51 11.45
CA MET A 1 -19.46 -15.80 11.75
C MET A 1 -18.41 -16.29 10.77
N GLY A 2 -18.01 -15.47 9.80
CA GLY A 2 -16.96 -15.83 8.83
C GLY A 2 -15.58 -15.56 9.41
N TYR A 3 -14.65 -16.51 9.29
CA TYR A 3 -13.25 -16.29 9.63
C TYR A 3 -12.57 -15.46 8.53
N SER A 4 -11.72 -14.50 8.92
CA SER A 4 -10.96 -13.69 7.97
C SER A 4 -9.95 -14.55 7.19
N HIS A 5 -9.62 -14.11 5.98
CA HIS A 5 -8.65 -14.79 5.13
C HIS A 5 -7.28 -14.98 5.81
N ALA A 6 -6.80 -13.97 6.53
CA ALA A 6 -5.56 -14.05 7.29
C ALA A 6 -5.57 -15.16 8.37
N VAL A 7 -6.70 -15.31 9.09
CA VAL A 7 -6.86 -16.38 10.09
C VAL A 7 -6.88 -17.75 9.42
N ARG A 8 -7.60 -17.88 8.30
CA ARG A 8 -7.67 -19.12 7.52
C ARG A 8 -6.29 -19.55 7.00
N GLN A 9 -5.52 -18.63 6.42
CA GLN A 9 -4.18 -18.92 5.91
C GLN A 9 -3.20 -19.28 7.02
N SER A 10 -3.25 -18.56 8.15
CA SER A 10 -2.40 -18.86 9.31
C SER A 10 -2.68 -20.27 9.87
N VAL A 11 -3.95 -20.65 9.98
CA VAL A 11 -4.35 -21.99 10.40
C VAL A 11 -3.92 -23.06 9.39
N LEU A 12 -4.11 -22.81 8.09
CA LEU A 12 -3.71 -23.76 7.05
C LEU A 12 -2.19 -23.96 6.99
N LYS A 13 -1.39 -22.91 7.19
CA LYS A 13 0.08 -23.00 7.22
C LYS A 13 0.59 -23.92 8.35
N LYS A 14 -0.09 -23.92 9.50
CA LYS A 14 0.26 -24.77 10.65
C LYS A 14 -0.08 -26.25 10.42
N VAL A 15 -1.17 -26.53 9.71
CA VAL A 15 -1.68 -27.91 9.54
C VAL A 15 -1.16 -28.58 8.26
N LEU A 16 -0.85 -27.80 7.22
CA LEU A 16 -0.25 -28.32 5.99
C LEU A 16 1.29 -28.40 6.11
N PRO A 17 1.95 -29.19 5.25
CA PRO A 17 3.41 -29.16 5.16
C PRO A 17 3.89 -27.72 4.87
N PRO A 18 4.96 -27.23 5.54
CA PRO A 18 6.02 -28.00 6.20
C PRO A 18 5.82 -28.30 7.70
N GLU A 19 4.86 -27.68 8.40
CA GLU A 19 4.69 -27.86 9.86
C GLU A 19 3.94 -29.15 10.22
N GLY A 20 2.86 -29.48 9.49
CA GLY A 20 2.12 -30.73 9.66
C GLY A 20 1.51 -30.96 11.05
N ARG A 21 1.20 -29.89 11.81
CA ARG A 21 0.68 -29.99 13.19
C ARG A 21 -0.72 -30.61 13.23
N SER A 22 -1.05 -31.24 14.36
CA SER A 22 -2.34 -31.91 14.54
C SER A 22 -3.51 -30.92 14.56
N ILE A 23 -4.64 -31.31 13.95
CA ILE A 23 -5.84 -30.47 13.86
C ILE A 23 -6.36 -30.07 15.25
N SER A 24 -6.33 -31.00 16.21
CA SER A 24 -6.81 -30.77 17.57
C SER A 24 -5.96 -29.76 18.34
N GLU A 25 -4.65 -29.76 18.12
CA GLU A 25 -3.73 -28.79 18.73
C GLU A 25 -3.97 -27.37 18.17
N VAL A 26 -4.06 -27.25 16.84
CA VAL A 26 -4.34 -25.97 16.18
C VAL A 26 -5.73 -25.45 16.51
N SER A 27 -6.72 -26.33 16.68
CA SER A 27 -8.07 -25.97 17.12
C SER A 27 -8.05 -25.34 18.52
N ARG A 28 -7.33 -25.95 19.46
CA ARG A 28 -7.20 -25.44 20.84
C ARG A 28 -6.44 -24.11 20.89
N GLU A 29 -5.42 -23.94 20.05
CA GLU A 29 -4.61 -22.72 19.99
C GLU A 29 -5.37 -21.54 19.36
N THR A 30 -6.11 -21.80 18.28
CA THR A 30 -6.76 -20.74 17.47
C THR A 30 -8.23 -20.53 17.79
N GLY A 31 -8.85 -21.41 18.59
CA GLY A 31 -10.27 -21.40 18.86
C GLY A 31 -11.15 -21.76 17.66
N VAL A 32 -10.55 -22.23 16.55
CA VAL A 32 -11.29 -22.66 15.35
C VAL A 32 -11.74 -24.11 15.54
N ASN A 33 -13.00 -24.41 15.28
CA ASN A 33 -13.52 -25.77 15.38
C ASN A 33 -12.79 -26.72 14.40
N GLU A 34 -12.40 -27.91 14.86
CA GLU A 34 -11.71 -28.93 14.07
C GLU A 34 -12.37 -29.23 12.71
N GLN A 35 -13.70 -29.27 12.66
CA GLN A 35 -14.45 -29.54 11.44
C GLN A 35 -14.26 -28.44 10.40
N THR A 36 -14.12 -27.19 10.84
CA THR A 36 -13.84 -26.05 9.97
C THR A 36 -12.43 -26.17 9.38
N ILE A 37 -11.45 -26.57 10.20
CA ILE A 37 -10.07 -26.80 9.77
C ILE A 37 -10.02 -27.94 8.73
N ARG A 38 -10.72 -29.06 8.97
CA ARG A 38 -10.84 -30.17 8.00
C ARG A 38 -11.43 -29.71 6.67
N ASN A 39 -12.47 -28.88 6.71
CA ASN A 39 -13.09 -28.32 5.51
C ASN A 39 -12.11 -27.41 4.73
N TRP A 40 -11.29 -26.61 5.41
CA TRP A 40 -10.27 -25.78 4.77
C TRP A 40 -9.17 -26.61 4.11
N ILE A 41 -8.71 -27.69 4.75
CA ILE A 41 -7.73 -28.63 4.17
C ILE A 41 -8.31 -29.31 2.93
N LYS A 42 -9.57 -29.72 2.98
CA LYS A 42 -10.23 -30.34 1.82
C LYS A 42 -10.29 -29.38 0.64
N ARG A 43 -10.65 -28.12 0.89
CA ARG A 43 -10.71 -27.06 -0.13
C ARG A 43 -9.34 -26.65 -0.67
N SER A 44 -8.29 -26.71 0.16
CA SER A 44 -6.92 -26.44 -0.28
C SER A 44 -6.39 -27.51 -1.23
N LYS A 45 -6.70 -28.78 -0.97
CA LYS A 45 -6.30 -29.91 -1.83
C LYS A 45 -6.96 -29.90 -3.20
N THR A 46 -8.17 -29.36 -3.31
CA THR A 46 -8.89 -29.27 -4.60
C THR A 46 -8.45 -28.10 -5.47
N GLY A 47 -7.43 -27.31 -5.06
CA GLY A 47 -6.99 -26.12 -5.80
C GLY A 47 -7.97 -24.94 -5.76
N ILE A 48 -9.11 -25.10 -5.08
CA ILE A 48 -10.13 -24.08 -4.87
C ILE A 48 -9.77 -23.34 -3.57
N LEU A 49 -8.59 -22.70 -3.60
CA LEU A 49 -8.23 -21.65 -2.64
C LEU A 49 -8.71 -20.27 -3.10
N ALA A 50 -9.45 -20.20 -4.22
CA ALA A 50 -10.27 -19.04 -4.54
C ALA A 50 -11.41 -18.96 -3.51
N ASP A 51 -11.44 -17.82 -2.84
CA ASP A 51 -12.13 -17.60 -1.59
C ASP A 51 -13.61 -17.43 -1.89
N GLY A 52 -14.40 -18.50 -1.75
CA GLY A 52 -15.86 -18.46 -1.85
C GLY A 52 -16.56 -17.59 -0.78
N ASN A 53 -15.88 -16.61 -0.18
CA ASN A 53 -16.49 -15.57 0.62
C ASN A 53 -15.72 -14.23 0.66
N GLN A 54 -14.56 -14.09 0.01
CA GLN A 54 -13.88 -12.78 -0.11
C GLN A 54 -13.64 -12.31 -1.55
N ASP A 55 -13.65 -13.21 -2.55
CA ASP A 55 -13.56 -12.81 -3.96
C ASP A 55 -14.84 -12.12 -4.47
N SER A 56 -15.87 -11.97 -3.62
CA SER A 56 -17.15 -11.34 -3.96
C SER A 56 -17.58 -10.29 -2.94
N CYS A 57 -16.68 -9.77 -2.10
CA CYS A 57 -17.02 -8.62 -1.29
C CYS A 57 -16.79 -7.34 -2.13
N PRO A 58 -17.84 -6.52 -2.38
CA PRO A 58 -17.73 -5.25 -3.10
C PRO A 58 -16.62 -4.33 -2.56
N ARG A 59 -16.26 -4.49 -1.28
CA ARG A 59 -15.28 -3.69 -0.55
C ARG A 59 -13.82 -4.02 -0.88
N PHE A 60 -13.50 -5.23 -1.33
CA PHE A 60 -12.11 -5.65 -1.58
C PHE A 60 -11.72 -5.60 -3.06
N LEU A 61 -12.63 -5.19 -3.94
CA LEU A 61 -12.36 -5.05 -5.37
C LEU A 61 -11.44 -3.87 -5.64
N THR A 62 -10.42 -4.13 -6.46
CA THR A 62 -9.53 -3.10 -6.98
C THR A 62 -10.28 -2.14 -7.91
N PRO A 63 -9.82 -0.88 -8.10
CA PRO A 63 -10.46 0.04 -9.04
C PRO A 63 -10.58 -0.51 -10.46
N LYS A 64 -9.62 -1.33 -10.88
CA LYS A 64 -9.64 -2.00 -12.18
C LYS A 64 -10.77 -3.04 -12.29
N GLU A 65 -10.96 -3.86 -11.25
CA GLU A 65 -12.03 -4.86 -11.22
C GLU A 65 -13.40 -4.19 -11.12
N LYS A 66 -13.54 -3.13 -10.30
CA LYS A 66 -14.74 -2.29 -10.25
C LYS A 66 -15.10 -1.75 -11.64
N TYR A 67 -14.11 -1.20 -12.36
CA TYR A 67 -14.32 -0.71 -13.73
C TYR A 67 -14.79 -1.80 -14.68
N GLN A 68 -14.16 -2.98 -14.65
CA GLN A 68 -14.60 -4.11 -15.49
C GLN A 68 -16.06 -4.49 -15.21
N LEU A 69 -16.46 -4.55 -13.94
CA LEU A 69 -17.83 -4.86 -13.55
C LEU A 69 -18.82 -3.76 -13.98
N VAL A 70 -18.45 -2.48 -13.91
CA VAL A 70 -19.28 -1.37 -14.39
C VAL A 70 -19.46 -1.46 -15.90
N VAL A 71 -18.40 -1.75 -16.67
CA VAL A 71 -18.47 -1.91 -18.12
C VAL A 71 -19.28 -3.15 -18.53
N GLU A 72 -19.07 -4.28 -17.84
CA GLU A 72 -19.87 -5.49 -18.04
C GLU A 72 -21.36 -5.23 -17.77
N ALA A 73 -21.67 -4.57 -16.65
CA ALA A 73 -23.03 -4.22 -16.27
C ALA A 73 -23.69 -3.28 -17.30
N ALA A 74 -22.93 -2.34 -17.89
CA ALA A 74 -23.44 -1.43 -18.92
C ALA A 74 -23.71 -2.11 -20.27
N GLY A 75 -23.11 -3.28 -20.54
CA GLY A 75 -23.31 -4.06 -21.76
C GLY A 75 -24.41 -5.13 -21.66
N ILE A 76 -25.00 -5.31 -20.47
CA ILE A 76 -26.05 -6.29 -20.21
C ILE A 76 -27.41 -5.58 -20.27
N ASP A 77 -28.41 -6.26 -20.82
CA ASP A 77 -29.79 -5.75 -20.86
C ASP A 77 -30.40 -5.67 -19.44
N ASP A 78 -31.29 -4.70 -19.22
CA ASP A 78 -31.88 -4.43 -17.91
C ASP A 78 -32.58 -5.66 -17.30
N GLU A 79 -33.17 -6.52 -18.14
CA GLU A 79 -33.83 -7.76 -17.69
C GLU A 79 -32.84 -8.79 -17.12
N GLN A 80 -31.61 -8.80 -17.65
CA GLN A 80 -30.55 -9.75 -17.28
C GLN A 80 -29.63 -9.20 -16.20
N LEU A 81 -29.56 -7.87 -16.05
CA LEU A 81 -28.70 -7.17 -15.11
C LEU A 81 -28.96 -7.60 -13.66
N GLY A 82 -30.22 -7.77 -13.27
CA GLY A 82 -30.57 -8.22 -11.93
C GLY A 82 -30.04 -9.62 -11.60
N GLY A 83 -30.01 -10.53 -12.59
CA GLY A 83 -29.45 -11.88 -12.43
C GLY A 83 -27.93 -11.84 -12.27
N PHE A 84 -27.27 -11.11 -13.17
CA PHE A 84 -25.83 -10.89 -13.16
C PHE A 84 -25.31 -10.33 -11.82
N LEU A 85 -26.00 -9.32 -11.28
CA LEU A 85 -25.63 -8.71 -10.01
C LEU A 85 -25.78 -9.70 -8.84
N ARG A 86 -26.87 -10.48 -8.80
CA ARG A 86 -27.09 -11.47 -7.73
C ARG A 86 -26.06 -12.60 -7.75
N GLU A 87 -25.69 -13.09 -8.93
CA GLU A 87 -24.65 -14.13 -9.08
C GLU A 87 -23.30 -13.68 -8.53
N ARG A 88 -22.98 -12.39 -8.67
CA ARG A 88 -21.74 -11.79 -8.19
C ARG A 88 -21.84 -11.20 -6.78
N GLY A 89 -22.99 -11.32 -6.10
CA GLY A 89 -23.20 -10.74 -4.78
C GLY A 89 -23.20 -9.20 -4.75
N LEU A 90 -23.57 -8.57 -5.86
CA LEU A 90 -23.59 -7.13 -6.07
C LEU A 90 -25.02 -6.57 -6.01
N HIS A 91 -25.12 -5.28 -5.68
CA HIS A 91 -26.35 -4.49 -5.74
C HIS A 91 -26.16 -3.43 -6.83
N SER A 92 -27.25 -3.00 -7.47
CA SER A 92 -27.26 -1.89 -8.42
C SER A 92 -26.57 -0.62 -7.87
N GLU A 93 -26.73 -0.34 -6.57
CA GLU A 93 -26.09 0.80 -5.90
C GLU A 93 -24.56 0.74 -5.97
N HIS A 94 -23.96 -0.47 -5.92
CA HIS A 94 -22.51 -0.61 -6.05
C HIS A 94 -22.03 -0.15 -7.42
N ILE A 95 -22.76 -0.47 -8.49
CA ILE A 95 -22.41 -0.07 -9.86
C ILE A 95 -22.47 1.45 -10.00
N THR A 96 -23.53 2.08 -9.47
CA THR A 96 -23.68 3.54 -9.53
C THR A 96 -22.62 4.26 -8.72
N ILE A 97 -22.27 3.75 -7.53
CA ILE A 97 -21.23 4.35 -6.69
C ILE A 97 -19.87 4.20 -7.37
N TRP A 98 -19.57 3.04 -7.94
CA TRP A 98 -18.27 2.82 -8.59
C TRP A 98 -18.11 3.63 -9.87
N ASP A 99 -19.18 3.82 -10.66
CA ASP A 99 -19.12 4.71 -11.82
C ASP A 99 -18.76 6.15 -11.40
N GLN A 100 -19.38 6.65 -10.32
CA GLN A 100 -19.06 7.97 -9.76
C GLN A 100 -17.63 8.03 -9.21
N GLU A 101 -17.23 7.06 -8.37
CA GLU A 101 -15.86 6.98 -7.82
C GLU A 101 -14.81 6.98 -8.94
N LEU A 102 -15.04 6.24 -10.02
CA LEU A 102 -14.10 6.14 -11.14
C LEU A 102 -14.01 7.45 -11.94
N ARG A 103 -15.14 8.16 -12.13
CA ARG A 103 -15.16 9.49 -12.76
C ARG A 103 -14.43 10.52 -11.90
N ASP A 104 -14.74 10.55 -10.61
CA ASP A 104 -14.09 11.47 -9.66
C ASP A 104 -12.59 11.21 -9.57
N MET A 105 -12.15 9.94 -9.62
CA MET A 105 -10.73 9.62 -9.67
C MET A 105 -10.04 10.19 -10.90
N ILE A 106 -10.69 10.19 -12.07
CA ILE A 106 -10.13 10.75 -13.30
C ILE A 106 -10.03 12.27 -13.20
N ASP A 107 -11.10 12.91 -12.74
CA ASP A 107 -11.17 14.38 -12.65
C ASP A 107 -10.19 14.93 -11.60
N ASN A 108 -10.03 14.25 -10.46
CA ASN A 108 -9.21 14.74 -9.35
C ASN A 108 -7.75 14.24 -9.35
N LYS A 109 -7.37 13.33 -10.26
CA LYS A 109 -6.02 12.72 -10.27
C LYS A 109 -4.92 13.76 -10.41
N ASN A 110 -5.12 14.73 -11.30
CA ASN A 110 -4.13 15.74 -11.60
C ASN A 110 -4.05 16.80 -10.48
N ASP A 111 -5.20 17.16 -9.90
CA ASP A 111 -5.26 18.21 -8.88
C ASP A 111 -4.45 17.87 -7.62
N GLN A 112 -4.55 16.62 -7.14
CA GLN A 112 -3.80 16.21 -5.95
C GLN A 112 -2.30 16.08 -6.27
N GLN A 113 -1.95 15.44 -7.39
CA GLN A 113 -0.56 15.28 -7.81
C GLN A 113 0.12 16.63 -8.10
N ASP A 114 -0.59 17.60 -8.65
CA ASP A 114 -0.08 18.93 -8.95
C ASP A 114 0.15 19.75 -7.67
N LYS A 115 -0.76 19.65 -6.69
CA LYS A 115 -0.59 20.26 -5.37
C LYS A 115 0.63 19.70 -4.65
N GLU A 116 0.79 18.37 -4.64
CA GLU A 116 1.95 17.69 -4.05
C GLU A 116 3.25 18.07 -4.76
N ASN A 117 3.28 18.04 -6.10
CA ASN A 117 4.43 18.46 -6.88
C ASN A 117 4.82 19.92 -6.61
N LYS A 118 3.84 20.82 -6.51
CA LYS A 118 4.09 22.23 -6.20
C LYS A 118 4.65 22.41 -4.79
N ALA A 119 4.14 21.67 -3.81
CA ALA A 119 4.65 21.69 -2.44
C ALA A 119 6.08 21.15 -2.37
N LEU A 120 6.37 20.03 -3.05
CA LEU A 120 7.71 19.45 -3.14
C LEU A 120 8.70 20.40 -3.81
N LYS A 121 8.34 21.00 -4.96
CA LYS A 121 9.18 22.01 -5.64
C LYS A 121 9.52 23.19 -4.75
N LYS A 122 8.58 23.67 -3.93
CA LYS A 122 8.84 24.73 -2.95
C LYS A 122 9.82 24.29 -1.87
N LYS A 123 9.65 23.09 -1.32
CA LYS A 123 10.57 22.54 -0.31
C LYS A 123 11.99 22.37 -0.86
N VAL A 124 12.12 21.83 -2.08
CA VAL A 124 13.41 21.68 -2.76
C VAL A 124 14.10 23.04 -2.88
N LYS A 125 13.40 24.05 -3.38
CA LYS A 125 13.97 25.40 -3.54
C LYS A 125 14.40 26.04 -2.22
N GLU A 126 13.66 25.80 -1.13
CA GLU A 126 14.02 26.32 0.19
C GLU A 126 15.27 25.60 0.74
N LEU A 127 15.30 24.28 0.64
CA LEU A 127 16.44 23.47 1.07
C LEU A 127 17.71 23.81 0.27
N GLU A 128 17.59 24.03 -1.05
CA GLU A 128 18.71 24.47 -1.90
C GLU A 128 19.28 25.83 -1.44
N LYS A 129 18.41 26.79 -1.07
CA LYS A 129 18.86 28.08 -0.56
C LYS A 129 19.54 27.96 0.80
N GLU A 130 18.98 27.17 1.71
CA GLU A 130 19.60 26.92 3.00
C GLU A 130 20.96 26.24 2.85
N LEU A 131 21.06 25.27 1.94
CA LEU A 131 22.30 24.59 1.63
C LEU A 131 23.35 25.59 1.12
N GLN A 132 23.01 26.43 0.14
CA GLN A 132 23.92 27.46 -0.38
C GLN A 132 24.40 28.43 0.70
N ARG A 133 23.52 28.85 1.63
CA ARG A 133 23.90 29.72 2.74
C ARG A 133 24.87 29.03 3.70
N LYS A 134 24.61 27.75 4.02
CA LYS A 134 25.47 26.95 4.90
C LYS A 134 26.82 26.66 4.26
N GLU A 135 26.86 26.34 2.96
CA GLU A 135 28.09 26.15 2.21
C GLU A 135 28.92 27.43 2.13
N LYS A 136 28.28 28.58 1.91
CA LYS A 136 28.97 29.89 1.92
C LYS A 136 29.59 30.18 3.29
N ALA A 137 28.83 30.01 4.38
CA ALA A 137 29.34 30.23 5.73
C ALA A 137 30.48 29.24 6.07
N LEU A 138 30.37 27.99 5.63
CA LEU A 138 31.41 26.98 5.79
C LEU A 138 32.69 27.36 5.03
N ALA A 139 32.56 27.86 3.80
CA ALA A 139 33.69 28.33 3.00
C ALA A 139 34.37 29.56 3.63
N GLU A 140 33.60 30.51 4.15
CA GLU A 140 34.12 31.68 4.88
C GLU A 140 34.89 31.24 6.15
N ALA A 141 34.35 30.30 6.93
CA ALA A 141 35.03 29.75 8.09
C ALA A 141 36.34 29.03 7.72
N ALA A 142 36.33 28.25 6.65
CA ALA A 142 37.53 27.58 6.13
C ALA A 142 38.59 28.61 5.69
N ALA A 143 38.20 29.69 5.02
CA ALA A 143 39.11 30.75 4.61
C ALA A 143 39.75 31.45 5.83
N LEU A 144 38.97 31.75 6.88
CA LEU A 144 39.48 32.32 8.13
C LEU A 144 40.49 31.40 8.82
N LEU A 145 40.24 30.08 8.86
CA LEU A 145 41.19 29.11 9.42
C LEU A 145 42.51 29.07 8.63
N VAL A 146 42.43 29.11 7.29
CA VAL A 146 43.63 29.15 6.43
C VAL A 146 44.42 30.44 6.65
N LEU A 147 43.74 31.59 6.72
CA LEU A 147 44.38 32.88 6.98
C LEU A 147 45.05 32.92 8.36
N LYS A 148 44.37 32.43 9.40
CA LYS A 148 44.95 32.31 10.74
C LYS A 148 46.23 31.46 10.73
N LYS A 149 46.19 30.29 10.09
CA LYS A 149 47.37 29.42 9.97
C LYS A 149 48.53 30.10 9.25
N LYS A 150 48.27 30.88 8.20
CA LYS A 150 49.30 31.65 7.48
C LYS A 150 49.88 32.77 8.35
N LEU A 151 49.04 33.47 9.10
CA LEU A 151 49.48 34.52 10.02
C LEU A 151 50.38 33.95 11.12
N ASP A 152 49.94 32.85 11.77
CA ASP A 152 50.69 32.17 12.82
C ASP A 152 52.08 31.70 12.32
N ALA A 153 52.18 31.29 11.05
CA ALA A 153 53.45 30.90 10.42
C ALA A 153 54.39 32.10 10.24
N LEU A 154 53.89 33.22 9.70
CA LEU A 154 54.67 34.44 9.51
C LEU A 154 55.17 35.02 10.84
N THR A 155 54.34 34.99 11.89
CA THR A 155 54.75 35.49 13.21
C THR A 155 55.81 34.60 13.87
N ARG A 156 55.78 33.28 13.63
CA ARG A 156 56.84 32.37 14.13
C ARG A 156 58.15 32.55 13.39
N GLU A 157 58.11 32.69 12.07
CA GLU A 157 59.31 32.97 11.26
C GLU A 157 60.00 34.28 11.69
N HIS A 158 59.25 35.26 12.20
CA HIS A 158 59.78 36.52 12.72
C HIS A 158 60.30 36.47 14.17
N GLU A 159 59.96 35.44 14.96
CA GLU A 159 60.43 35.25 16.34
C GLU A 159 61.74 34.42 16.41
N ASP A 160 62.06 33.69 15.35
CA ASP A 160 63.24 32.83 15.24
C ASP A 160 64.45 33.48 14.50
N ASP A 161 64.33 34.76 14.11
CA ASP A 161 65.40 35.65 13.58
C ASP A 161 65.89 36.65 14.65
#